data_AF-U1PTC0-F1
#
_entry.id   AF-U1PTC0-F1
#
_cell.length_a   1.000
_cell.length_b   1.000
_cell.length_c   1.000
_cell.angle_alpha   90.00
_cell.angle_beta   90.00
_cell.angle_gamma   90.00
#
_symmetry.space_group_name_H-M   'P 1'
#
loop_
_entity.id
_entity.type
_entity.pdbx_description
1 polymer ?
#
loop_
_entity_poly.entity_id
_entity_poly.type
_entity_poly.pdbx_seq_one_letter_code
_entity_poly.pdbx_strand_id
1 'polypeptide(L)'
;MVRPLRRLAAAVVFPHELAHAVPAAAAGLSISLTPLPEWEGDVDPLWQFDAELDDDSPLWLIRLVAVAPLVVFVAVAAGLRVAGVVSGVVALPVAVLCALWGSLSAGDLGVALSPAEARGHGQFLATVDRRTRLVADVLAMVTTAGVALLLLL
;
A
#
# COMPACT_ATOMS: atom_id res chain seq x y z
N MET A 1 -7.37 20.85 1.05
CA MET A 1 -8.18 20.18 0.00
C MET A 1 -9.66 20.29 0.38
N VAL A 2 -10.59 20.57 -0.54
CA VAL A 2 -12.03 20.62 -0.20
C VAL A 2 -12.57 19.22 0.12
N ARG A 3 -13.43 19.09 1.14
CA ARG A 3 -13.99 17.81 1.64
C ARG A 3 -14.41 16.79 0.55
N PRO A 4 -15.10 17.17 -0.55
CA PRO A 4 -15.47 16.21 -1.60
C PRO A 4 -14.27 15.62 -2.35
N LEU A 5 -13.21 16.41 -2.61
CA LEU A 5 -11.99 15.90 -3.26
C LEU A 5 -11.27 14.89 -2.37
N ARG A 6 -11.28 15.10 -1.05
CA ARG A 6 -10.68 14.16 -0.09
C ARG A 6 -11.42 12.83 -0.06
N ARG A 7 -12.75 12.83 -0.12
CA ARG A 7 -13.55 11.61 -0.23
C ARG A 7 -13.30 10.88 -1.54
N LEU A 8 -13.15 11.59 -2.65
CA LEU A 8 -12.78 11.00 -3.94
C LEU A 8 -11.38 10.37 -3.88
N ALA A 9 -10.40 11.09 -3.35
CA ALA A 9 -9.05 10.58 -3.16
C ALA A 9 -9.04 9.33 -2.28
N ALA A 10 -9.82 9.32 -1.18
CA ALA A 10 -10.00 8.16 -0.34
C ALA A 10 -10.54 6.95 -1.12
N ALA A 11 -11.55 7.14 -1.98
CA ALA A 11 -12.05 6.06 -2.82
C ALA A 11 -11.00 5.55 -3.82
N VAL A 12 -10.16 6.44 -4.35
CA VAL A 12 -9.09 6.09 -5.29
C VAL A 12 -7.97 5.28 -4.63
N VAL A 13 -7.59 5.58 -3.38
CA VAL A 13 -6.50 4.86 -2.69
C VAL A 13 -6.97 3.59 -1.97
N PHE A 14 -8.27 3.39 -1.79
CA PHE A 14 -8.83 2.21 -1.13
C PHE A 14 -8.30 0.85 -1.63
N PRO A 15 -8.04 0.62 -2.94
CA PRO A 15 -7.45 -0.62 -3.42
C PRO A 15 -6.07 -0.94 -2.82
N HIS A 16 -5.27 0.07 -2.46
CA HIS A 16 -4.00 -0.10 -1.76
C HIS A 16 -4.23 -0.78 -0.40
N GLU A 17 -5.16 -0.24 0.39
CA GLU A 17 -5.49 -0.76 1.72
C GLU A 17 -6.08 -2.16 1.68
N LEU A 18 -6.90 -2.44 0.66
CA LEU A 18 -7.40 -3.79 0.41
C LEU A 18 -6.27 -4.79 0.16
N ALA A 19 -5.19 -4.37 -0.51
CA ALA A 19 -4.08 -5.26 -0.78
C ALA A 19 -3.33 -5.67 0.49
N HIS A 20 -3.31 -4.83 1.54
CA HIS A 20 -2.87 -5.25 2.89
C HIS A 20 -3.86 -6.21 3.54
N ALA A 21 -5.16 -5.90 3.44
CA ALA A 21 -6.22 -6.67 4.10
C ALA A 21 -6.29 -8.13 3.61
N VAL A 22 -6.03 -8.40 2.33
CA VAL A 22 -6.12 -9.78 1.78
C VAL A 22 -5.20 -10.78 2.49
N PRO A 23 -3.87 -10.58 2.56
CA PRO A 23 -2.98 -11.50 3.27
C PRO A 23 -3.22 -11.52 4.78
N ALA A 24 -3.63 -10.39 5.39
CA ALA A 24 -3.98 -10.36 6.81
C ALA A 24 -5.20 -11.23 7.11
N ALA A 25 -6.24 -11.18 6.25
CA ALA A 25 -7.46 -11.97 6.39
C ALA A 25 -7.17 -13.44 6.17
N ALA A 26 -6.35 -13.76 5.16
CA ALA A 26 -5.92 -15.12 4.87
C ALA A 26 -5.11 -15.74 6.02
N ALA A 27 -4.42 -14.91 6.82
CA ALA A 27 -3.71 -15.33 8.02
C ALA A 27 -4.59 -15.34 9.29
N GLY A 28 -5.87 -14.99 9.18
CA GLY A 28 -6.81 -15.00 10.31
C GLY A 28 -6.72 -13.78 11.24
N LEU A 29 -6.06 -12.70 10.82
CA LEU A 29 -5.99 -11.47 11.62
C LEU A 29 -7.33 -10.72 11.60
N SER A 30 -7.67 -10.10 12.73
CA SER A 30 -8.83 -9.21 12.85
C SER A 30 -8.50 -7.86 12.21
N ILE A 31 -9.11 -7.55 11.06
CA ILE A 31 -8.77 -6.38 10.24
C ILE A 31 -9.72 -5.21 10.50
N SER A 32 -9.15 -4.01 10.51
CA SER A 32 -9.88 -2.74 10.44
C SER A 32 -9.44 -1.94 9.22
N LEU A 33 -10.40 -1.43 8.47
CA LEU A 33 -10.18 -0.49 7.36
C LEU A 33 -10.97 0.78 7.68
N THR A 34 -10.27 1.83 8.10
CA THR A 34 -10.90 3.07 8.56
C THR A 34 -10.69 4.17 7.52
N PRO A 35 -11.76 4.72 6.91
CA PRO A 35 -11.64 5.89 6.05
C PRO A 35 -11.37 7.12 6.92
N LEU A 36 -10.38 7.93 6.54
CA LEU A 36 -9.95 9.12 7.27
C LEU A 36 -10.13 10.45 6.50
N PRO A 37 -11.23 10.67 5.73
CA PRO A 37 -11.40 11.89 4.96
C PRO A 37 -11.60 13.15 5.82
N GLU A 38 -11.84 12.97 7.11
CA GLU A 38 -12.12 14.04 8.07
C GLU A 38 -11.01 14.17 9.13
N TRP A 39 -9.88 13.47 8.97
CA TRP A 39 -8.76 13.57 9.89
C TRP A 39 -8.20 15.00 9.93
N GLU A 40 -8.05 15.53 11.14
CA GLU A 40 -7.48 16.84 11.44
C GLU A 40 -6.15 16.63 12.18
N GLY A 41 -5.03 16.93 11.52
CA GLY A 41 -3.69 16.80 12.08
C GLY A 41 -2.62 17.25 11.09
N ASP A 42 -1.34 17.13 11.47
CA ASP A 42 -0.21 17.56 10.64
C ASP A 42 0.07 16.64 9.43
N VAL A 43 -0.68 15.54 9.34
CA VAL A 43 -0.66 14.57 8.23
C VAL A 43 -2.05 14.46 7.63
N ASP A 44 -2.11 14.11 6.34
CA ASP A 44 -3.35 13.99 5.56
C ASP A 44 -3.64 12.51 5.18
N PRO A 45 -3.84 11.58 6.14
CA PRO A 45 -4.23 10.22 5.79
C PRO A 45 -5.62 10.24 5.14
N LEU A 46 -5.82 9.30 4.21
CA LEU A 46 -7.10 9.09 3.52
C LEU A 46 -7.78 7.81 4.00
N TRP A 47 -6.98 6.83 4.39
CA TRP A 47 -7.38 5.57 4.99
C TRP A 47 -6.33 5.12 6.00
N GLN A 48 -6.73 4.18 6.84
CA GLN A 48 -5.86 3.41 7.71
C GLN A 48 -6.27 1.94 7.61
N PHE A 49 -5.37 1.11 7.10
CA PHE A 49 -5.37 -0.31 7.40
C PHE A 49 -4.76 -0.55 8.79
N ASP A 50 -5.40 -1.45 9.54
CA ASP A 50 -4.83 -2.01 10.76
C ASP A 50 -5.29 -3.46 10.92
N ALA A 51 -4.56 -4.21 11.74
CA ALA A 51 -4.95 -5.54 12.17
C ALA A 51 -4.35 -5.83 13.54
N GLU A 52 -5.12 -6.52 14.38
CA GLU A 52 -4.66 -6.92 15.72
C GLU A 52 -3.49 -7.90 15.59
N LEU A 53 -2.38 -7.58 16.26
CA LEU A 53 -1.19 -8.43 16.36
C LEU A 53 -1.02 -8.92 17.79
N ASP A 54 -0.72 -10.21 17.92
CA ASP A 54 -0.36 -10.86 19.17
C ASP A 54 1.17 -11.05 19.30
N ASP A 55 1.63 -11.40 20.50
CA ASP A 55 3.06 -11.61 20.78
C ASP A 55 3.68 -12.72 19.91
N ASP A 56 2.85 -13.68 19.47
CA ASP A 56 3.23 -14.82 18.64
C ASP A 56 3.11 -14.53 17.13
N SER A 57 2.59 -13.37 16.73
CA SER A 57 2.46 -12.97 15.33
C SER A 57 3.81 -13.07 14.60
N PRO A 58 3.90 -13.87 13.52
CA PRO A 58 5.16 -14.05 12.82
C PRO A 58 5.64 -12.76 12.15
N LEU A 59 6.88 -12.35 12.41
CA LEU A 59 7.42 -11.12 11.83
C LEU A 59 7.46 -11.13 10.30
N TRP A 60 7.58 -12.32 9.67
CA TRP A 60 7.52 -12.44 8.22
C TRP A 60 6.12 -12.15 7.67
N LEU A 61 5.06 -12.47 8.42
CA LEU A 61 3.68 -12.20 8.04
C LEU A 61 3.41 -10.70 8.11
N ILE A 62 3.85 -10.04 9.18
CA ILE A 62 3.75 -8.57 9.33
C ILE A 62 4.43 -7.87 8.16
N ARG A 63 5.64 -8.31 7.79
CA ARG A 63 6.34 -7.79 6.60
C ARG A 63 5.57 -8.04 5.32
N LEU A 64 5.07 -9.26 5.12
CA LEU A 64 4.32 -9.64 3.93
C LEU A 64 3.09 -8.75 3.77
N VAL A 65 2.30 -8.58 4.82
CA VAL A 65 1.13 -7.70 4.84
C VAL A 65 1.57 -6.28 4.53
N ALA A 66 2.60 -5.74 5.19
CA ALA A 66 3.10 -4.39 4.96
C ALA A 66 3.61 -4.12 3.54
N VAL A 67 4.15 -5.11 2.83
CA VAL A 67 4.62 -4.93 1.43
C VAL A 67 3.62 -5.43 0.38
N ALA A 68 2.46 -5.92 0.82
CA ALA A 68 1.49 -6.57 -0.06
C ALA A 68 1.01 -5.71 -1.24
N PRO A 69 0.73 -4.40 -1.11
CA PRO A 69 0.27 -3.58 -2.24
C PRO A 69 1.26 -3.59 -3.40
N LEU A 70 2.55 -3.46 -3.11
CA LEU A 70 3.60 -3.54 -4.13
C LEU A 70 3.56 -4.87 -4.88
N VAL A 71 3.51 -5.98 -4.14
CA VAL A 71 3.51 -7.32 -4.73
C VAL A 71 2.24 -7.54 -5.57
N VAL A 72 1.08 -7.18 -5.02
CA VAL A 72 -0.23 -7.36 -5.65
C VAL A 72 -0.32 -6.56 -6.94
N PHE A 73 -0.01 -5.26 -6.92
CA PHE A 73 -0.23 -4.41 -8.10
C PHE A 73 0.86 -4.55 -9.18
N VAL A 74 2.08 -4.95 -8.81
CA VAL A 74 3.07 -5.40 -9.81
C VAL A 74 2.63 -6.71 -10.47
N ALA A 75 2.11 -7.67 -9.69
CA ALA A 75 1.59 -8.92 -10.25
C ALA A 75 0.36 -8.69 -11.15
N VAL A 76 -0.53 -7.78 -10.77
CA VAL A 76 -1.67 -7.36 -11.61
C VAL A 76 -1.18 -6.74 -12.92
N ALA A 77 -0.23 -5.81 -12.88
CA ALA A 77 0.35 -5.21 -14.08
C ALA A 77 0.97 -6.26 -15.00
N ALA A 78 1.77 -7.17 -14.45
CA ALA A 78 2.37 -8.26 -15.21
C ALA A 78 1.31 -9.21 -15.81
N GLY A 79 0.28 -9.56 -15.04
CA GLY A 79 -0.83 -10.40 -15.50
C GLY A 79 -1.62 -9.76 -16.64
N LEU A 80 -1.91 -8.45 -16.55
CA LEU A 80 -2.58 -7.70 -17.61
C LEU A 80 -1.76 -7.65 -18.90
N ARG A 81 -0.43 -7.52 -18.80
CA ARG A 81 0.49 -7.58 -19.95
C ARG A 81 0.49 -8.97 -20.59
N VAL A 82 0.65 -10.02 -19.78
CA VAL A 82 0.71 -11.41 -20.25
C VAL A 82 -0.61 -11.84 -20.90
N ALA A 83 -1.74 -11.42 -20.33
CA ALA A 83 -3.06 -11.73 -20.89
C ALA A 83 -3.40 -10.91 -22.14
N GLY A 84 -2.59 -9.92 -22.51
CA GLY A 84 -2.84 -9.04 -23.67
C GLY A 84 -4.08 -8.15 -23.52
N VAL A 85 -4.56 -7.96 -22.29
CA VAL A 85 -5.81 -7.22 -21.99
C VAL A 85 -5.63 -5.72 -22.17
N VAL A 86 -4.41 -5.22 -21.99
CA VAL A 86 -4.10 -3.80 -21.97
C VAL A 86 -3.10 -3.47 -23.07
N SER A 87 -3.49 -2.56 -23.97
CA SER A 87 -2.63 -2.08 -25.07
C SER A 87 -3.00 -0.66 -25.49
N GLY A 88 -2.09 -0.02 -26.24
CA GLY A 88 -2.30 1.32 -26.79
C GLY A 88 -2.50 2.38 -25.71
N VAL A 89 -3.39 3.35 -25.98
CA VAL A 89 -3.59 4.52 -25.11
C VAL A 89 -4.14 4.18 -23.71
N VAL A 90 -4.77 3.01 -23.54
CA VAL A 90 -5.31 2.55 -22.24
C VAL A 90 -4.21 2.03 -21.31
N ALA A 91 -3.04 1.66 -21.85
CA ALA A 91 -1.94 1.15 -21.04
C ALA A 91 -1.38 2.20 -20.07
N LEU A 92 -1.42 3.47 -20.46
CA LEU A 92 -0.95 4.58 -19.62
C LEU A 92 -1.77 4.76 -18.32
N PRO A 93 -3.10 4.97 -18.37
CA PRO A 93 -3.90 5.12 -17.14
C PRO A 93 -3.86 3.85 -16.28
N VAL A 94 -3.81 2.65 -16.87
CA VAL A 94 -3.66 1.40 -16.11
C VAL A 94 -2.32 1.37 -15.38
N ALA A 95 -1.23 1.76 -16.05
CA ALA A 95 0.09 1.83 -15.43
C ALA A 95 0.12 2.84 -14.27
N VAL A 96 -0.53 4.00 -14.44
CA VAL A 96 -0.66 4.99 -13.37
C VAL A 96 -1.41 4.43 -12.17
N LEU A 97 -2.53 3.73 -12.38
CA LEU A 97 -3.31 3.13 -11.29
C LEU A 97 -2.53 2.02 -10.57
N CYS A 98 -1.89 1.12 -11.31
CA CYS A 98 -1.09 0.04 -10.71
C CYS A 98 0.12 0.60 -9.95
N ALA A 99 0.77 1.65 -10.46
CA ALA A 99 1.85 2.33 -9.77
C ALA A 99 1.37 3.03 -8.49
N LEU A 100 0.25 3.74 -8.57
CA LEU A 100 -0.37 4.43 -7.44
C LEU A 100 -0.71 3.44 -6.32
N TRP A 101 -1.41 2.35 -6.65
CA TRP A 101 -1.84 1.36 -5.66
C TRP A 101 -0.72 0.43 -5.19
N GLY A 102 0.37 0.30 -5.95
CA GLY A 102 1.53 -0.51 -5.59
C GLY A 102 2.63 0.24 -4.87
N SER A 103 2.54 1.57 -4.74
CA SER A 103 3.57 2.37 -4.09
C SER A 103 3.44 2.28 -2.58
N LEU A 104 4.47 1.76 -1.90
CA LEU A 104 4.48 1.66 -0.44
C LEU A 104 4.57 3.05 0.19
N SER A 105 3.70 3.31 1.16
CA SER A 105 3.79 4.49 2.01
C SER A 105 5.00 4.40 2.94
N ALA A 106 5.38 5.52 3.55
CA ALA A 106 6.45 5.49 4.55
C ALA A 106 6.05 4.70 5.81
N GLY A 107 4.75 4.60 6.12
CA GLY A 107 4.23 3.73 7.18
C GLY A 107 4.39 2.26 6.84
N ASP A 108 4.01 1.86 5.64
CA ASP A 108 4.15 0.49 5.11
C ASP A 108 5.61 0.05 5.19
N LEU A 109 6.52 0.91 4.72
CA LEU A 109 7.95 0.65 4.75
C LEU A 109 8.49 0.61 6.20
N GLY A 110 7.99 1.48 7.07
CA GLY A 110 8.32 1.47 8.50
C GLY A 110 7.98 0.13 9.15
N VAL A 111 6.76 -0.38 8.93
CA VAL A 111 6.33 -1.68 9.46
C VAL A 111 7.12 -2.83 8.84
N ALA A 112 7.42 -2.78 7.53
CA ALA A 112 8.21 -3.80 6.87
C ALA A 112 9.67 -3.86 7.40
N LEU A 113 10.25 -2.71 7.73
CA LEU A 113 11.61 -2.61 8.27
C LEU A 113 11.66 -2.98 9.77
N SER A 114 10.63 -2.60 10.53
CA SER A 114 10.54 -2.76 11.99
C SER A 114 9.31 -3.56 12.43
N PRO A 115 9.08 -4.80 11.96
CA PRO A 115 7.86 -5.54 12.27
C PRO A 115 7.74 -5.94 13.74
N ALA A 116 8.86 -6.00 14.46
CA ALA A 116 8.86 -6.27 15.90
C ALA A 116 8.29 -5.09 16.71
N GLU A 117 8.45 -3.86 16.21
CA GLU A 117 7.84 -2.65 16.80
C GLU A 117 6.32 -2.69 16.62
N ALA A 118 5.85 -2.95 15.39
CA ALA A 118 4.43 -3.13 15.09
C ALA A 118 3.80 -4.22 15.98
N ARG A 119 4.45 -5.38 16.09
CA ARG A 119 4.02 -6.43 17.01
C ARG A 119 3.97 -5.96 18.46
N GLY A 120 5.00 -5.26 18.94
CA GLY A 120 5.04 -4.72 20.30
C GLY A 120 3.94 -3.67 20.57
N HIS A 121 3.40 -3.04 19.52
CA HIS A 121 2.27 -2.13 19.60
C HIS A 121 0.91 -2.84 19.45
N GLY A 122 0.91 -4.13 19.09
CA GLY A 122 -0.29 -4.90 18.80
C GLY A 122 -1.04 -4.47 17.52
N GLN A 123 -0.41 -3.64 16.68
CA GLN A 123 -1.01 -2.95 15.53
C GLN A 123 0.00 -2.75 14.40
N PHE A 124 -0.46 -2.49 13.18
CA PHE A 124 0.40 -2.18 12.03
C PHE A 124 0.94 -0.73 12.07
N LEU A 125 1.70 -0.42 13.13
CA LEU A 125 2.26 0.90 13.40
C LEU A 125 3.76 0.81 13.72
N ALA A 126 4.56 1.65 13.06
CA ALA A 126 5.99 1.76 13.34
C ALA A 126 6.47 3.21 13.23
N THR A 127 7.55 3.54 13.93
CA THR A 127 8.18 4.85 13.87
C THR A 127 8.82 5.08 12.49
N VAL A 128 8.48 6.22 11.88
CA VAL A 128 8.96 6.58 10.54
C VAL A 128 9.91 7.78 10.63
N ASP A 129 11.21 7.51 10.47
CA ASP A 129 12.23 8.55 10.38
C ASP A 129 12.29 9.21 8.98
N ARG A 130 13.11 10.25 8.86
CA ARG A 130 13.30 10.97 7.58
C ARG A 130 13.89 10.08 6.48
N ARG A 131 14.73 9.11 6.83
CA ARG A 131 15.38 8.22 5.88
C ARG A 131 14.35 7.25 5.28
N THR A 132 13.48 6.67 6.10
CA THR A 132 12.39 5.78 5.65
C THR A 132 11.44 6.51 4.71
N ARG A 133 11.08 7.77 4.99
CA ARG A 133 10.29 8.60 4.06
C ARG A 133 10.97 8.76 2.71
N LEU A 134 12.26 9.12 2.70
CA LEU A 134 13.03 9.27 1.47
C LEU A 134 13.12 7.96 0.68
N VAL A 135 13.29 6.82 1.37
CA VAL A 135 13.32 5.52 0.70
C VAL A 135 11.94 5.17 0.12
N ALA A 136 10.84 5.46 0.81
CA ALA A 136 9.49 5.28 0.28
C ALA A 136 9.25 6.14 -0.97
N ASP A 137 9.68 7.41 -0.96
CA ASP A 137 9.56 8.30 -2.13
C ASP A 137 10.36 7.75 -3.34
N VAL A 138 11.60 7.32 -3.12
CA VAL A 138 12.43 6.71 -4.17
C VAL A 138 11.80 5.40 -4.66
N LEU A 139 11.28 4.58 -3.76
CA LEU A 139 10.63 3.32 -4.12
C LEU A 139 9.36 3.58 -4.94
N ALA A 140 8.57 4.60 -4.63
CA ALA A 140 7.41 4.98 -5.43
C ALA A 140 7.82 5.36 -6.87
N MET A 141 8.92 6.10 -7.04
CA MET A 141 9.46 6.42 -8.38
C MET A 141 9.90 5.15 -9.12
N VAL A 142 10.62 4.24 -8.44
CA VAL A 142 11.09 2.98 -9.01
C VAL A 142 9.91 2.07 -9.39
N THR A 143 8.92 1.93 -8.52
CA THR A 143 7.69 1.15 -8.78
C THR A 143 6.94 1.73 -9.97
N THR A 144 6.81 3.06 -10.04
CA THR A 144 6.17 3.73 -11.19
C THR A 144 6.90 3.44 -12.50
N ALA A 145 8.23 3.57 -12.51
CA ALA A 145 9.03 3.27 -13.70
C ALA A 145 8.95 1.78 -14.08
N GLY A 146 8.99 0.88 -13.10
CA GLY A 146 8.88 -0.57 -13.31
C GLY A 146 7.53 -0.98 -13.87
N VAL A 147 6.42 -0.48 -13.30
CA VAL A 147 5.06 -0.73 -13.79
C VAL A 147 4.86 -0.16 -15.20
N ALA A 148 5.36 1.06 -15.46
CA ALA A 148 5.33 1.65 -16.78
C ALA A 148 6.11 0.81 -17.80
N LEU A 149 7.32 0.36 -17.46
CA LEU A 149 8.12 -0.54 -18.28
C LEU A 149 7.38 -1.85 -18.58
N LEU A 150 6.72 -2.44 -17.58
CA LEU A 150 5.98 -3.70 -17.74
C LEU A 150 4.76 -3.59 -18.67
N LEU A 151 4.05 -2.45 -18.64
CA LEU A 151 2.79 -2.29 -19.36
C LEU A 151 2.92 -1.54 -20.69
N LEU A 152 3.95 -0.71 -20.86
CA LEU A 152 4.12 0.14 -22.04
C LEU A 152 5.16 -0.39 -23.02
N LEU A 153 6.02 -1.33 -22.60
CA LEU A 153 7.02 -1.99 -23.44
C LEU A 153 6.70 -3.49 -23.58
#